data_AF-A0A2W0F4B6-F1
#
_entry.id   AF-A0A2W0F4B6-F1
#
_cell.length_a   1.000
_cell.length_b   1.000
_cell.length_c   1.000
_cell.angle_alpha   90.00
_cell.angle_beta   90.00
_cell.angle_gamma   90.00
#
_symmetry.space_group_name_H-M   'P 1'
#
loop_
_entity.id
_entity.type
_entity.pdbx_description
1 polymer ?
#
loop_
_entity_poly.entity_id
_entity_poly.type
_entity_poly.pdbx_seq_one_letter_code
_entity_poly.pdbx_strand_id
1 'polypeptide(L)' 'MKFRRKQRETVDINLASLIDVVFILLLFFVVTTTFTRETQLRVDLPEAVSGTPADDQSKPLDIAISADG' A
#
# COMPACT_ATOMS: atom_id res chain seq x y z
N MET A 1 -21.90 -51.55 -41.33
CA MET A 1 -22.48 -50.52 -40.44
C MET A 1 -21.86 -49.16 -40.79
N LYS A 2 -22.66 -48.16 -41.17
CA LYS A 2 -22.16 -46.81 -41.46
C LYS A 2 -22.05 -46.03 -40.15
N PHE A 3 -20.82 -45.82 -39.67
CA PHE A 3 -20.57 -45.02 -38.47
C PHE A 3 -20.79 -43.55 -38.79
N ARG A 4 -21.83 -42.94 -38.20
CA ARG A 4 -22.03 -41.50 -38.25
C ARG A 4 -20.93 -40.83 -37.42
N ARG A 5 -20.05 -40.08 -38.08
CA ARG A 5 -19.00 -39.30 -37.42
C ARG A 5 -19.67 -38.19 -36.60
N LYS A 6 -19.46 -38.20 -35.28
CA LYS A 6 -19.98 -37.15 -34.39
C LYS A 6 -19.26 -35.85 -34.75
N GLN A 7 -20.03 -34.81 -35.11
CA GLN A 7 -19.50 -33.49 -35.41
C GLN A 7 -18.87 -32.93 -34.13
N ARG A 8 -17.64 -32.44 -34.23
CA ARG A 8 -16.88 -31.91 -33.10
C ARG A 8 -17.54 -30.59 -32.71
N GLU A 9 -18.11 -30.52 -31.51
CA GLU A 9 -18.66 -29.27 -30.98
C GLU A 9 -17.53 -28.25 -30.86
N THR A 10 -17.76 -27.06 -31.40
CA THR A 10 -16.90 -25.91 -31.23
C THR A 10 -17.12 -25.39 -29.81
N VAL A 11 -16.08 -25.43 -28.98
CA VAL A 11 -16.10 -24.82 -27.64
C VAL A 11 -16.11 -23.31 -27.83
N ASP A 12 -17.17 -22.65 -27.39
CA ASP A 12 -17.27 -21.19 -27.36
C ASP A 12 -16.85 -20.65 -25.98
N ILE A 13 -16.19 -19.51 -25.96
CA ILE A 13 -15.77 -18.86 -24.72
C ILE A 13 -16.88 -17.94 -24.25
N ASN A 14 -17.27 -18.03 -22.98
CA ASN A 14 -18.31 -17.16 -22.43
C ASN A 14 -17.73 -15.77 -22.14
N LEU A 15 -17.93 -14.81 -23.04
CA LEU A 15 -17.45 -13.43 -22.89
C LEU A 15 -17.99 -12.76 -21.62
N ALA A 16 -19.22 -13.04 -21.21
CA ALA A 16 -19.80 -12.46 -19.99
C ALA A 16 -19.03 -12.88 -18.73
N SER A 17 -18.63 -14.15 -18.63
CA SER A 17 -17.80 -14.67 -17.54
C SER A 17 -16.40 -14.04 -17.54
N LEU A 18 -15.83 -13.78 -18.71
CA LEU A 18 -14.52 -13.13 -18.82
C LEU A 18 -14.59 -11.66 -18.39
N ILE A 19 -15.65 -10.95 -18.81
CA ILE A 19 -15.88 -9.55 -18.44
C ILE A 19 -16.00 -9.41 -16.92
N ASP A 20 -16.73 -10.31 -16.26
CA ASP A 20 -16.90 -10.30 -14.80
C ASP A 20 -15.56 -10.42 -14.05
N VAL A 21 -14.71 -11.37 -14.45
CA VAL A 21 -13.37 -11.55 -13.87
C VAL A 21 -12.51 -10.29 -14.06
N VAL A 22 -12.51 -9.69 -15.25
CA VAL A 22 -11.75 -8.46 -15.53
C VAL A 22 -12.30 -7.29 -14.71
N PHE A 23 -13.62 -7.18 -14.57
CA PHE A 23 -14.26 -6.11 -13.80
C PHE A 23 -13.93 -6.19 -12.31
N ILE A 24 -13.94 -7.38 -11.72
CA ILE A 24 -13.55 -7.61 -10.32
C ILE A 24 -12.07 -7.22 -10.10
N LEU A 25 -11.18 -7.59 -11.03
CA LEU A 25 -9.77 -7.19 -10.97
C LEU A 25 -9.60 -5.67 -11.01
N LEU A 26 -10.31 -4.98 -11.91
CA LEU A 26 -10.26 -3.52 -11.99
C LEU A 26 -10.78 -2.85 -10.72
N LEU A 27 -11.90 -3.32 -10.16
CA LEU A 27 -12.45 -2.81 -8.90
C LEU A 27 -11.42 -2.98 -7.77
N PHE A 28 -10.81 -4.17 -7.67
CA PHE A 28 -9.76 -4.44 -6.70
C PHE A 28 -8.58 -3.47 -6.83
N PHE A 29 -8.08 -3.24 -8.05
CA PHE A 29 -7.00 -2.28 -8.28
C PHE A 29 -7.38 -0.85 -7.89
N VAL A 30 -8.57 -0.38 -8.31
CA VAL A 30 -9.04 0.98 -7.98
C VAL A 30 -9.17 1.18 -6.47
N VAL A 31 -9.68 0.18 -5.74
CA VAL A 31 -9.84 0.27 -4.28
C VAL A 31 -8.48 0.24 -3.56
N THR A 32 -7.57 -0.64 -3.97
CA THR A 32 -6.28 -0.87 -3.30
C THR A 32 -5.22 0.20 -3.58
N THR A 33 -5.34 0.95 -4.69
CA THR A 33 -4.39 2.02 -5.04
C THR A 33 -4.49 3.27 -4.17
N THR A 34 -5.45 3.36 -3.24
CA THR A 34 -5.63 4.53 -2.36
C THR A 34 -4.73 4.54 -1.11
N PHE A 35 -3.75 3.63 -1.00
CA PHE A 35 -2.96 3.42 0.22
C PHE A 35 -1.54 4.02 0.24
N THR A 36 -1.27 5.10 -0.50
CA THR A 36 -0.12 5.97 -0.19
C THR A 36 -0.58 7.08 0.74
N ARG A 37 -0.89 6.73 1.99
CA ARG A 37 -1.07 7.71 3.06
C ARG A 37 0.30 8.19 3.51
N GLU A 38 0.53 9.47 3.27
CA GLU A 38 1.62 10.36 3.72
C GLU A 38 1.89 10.25 5.24
N THR A 39 2.43 9.14 5.73
CA THR A 39 2.87 9.03 7.14
C THR A 39 4.37 9.20 7.30
N GLN A 40 5.03 9.89 6.35
CA GLN A 40 6.32 10.48 6.66
C GLN A 40 6.03 11.83 7.30
N LEU A 41 5.96 11.82 8.64
CA LEU A 41 6.31 13.01 9.40
C LEU A 41 7.66 13.47 8.83
N ARG A 42 7.66 14.55 8.03
CA ARG A 42 8.88 15.17 7.55
C ARG A 42 9.61 15.67 8.78
N VAL A 43 10.56 14.89 9.28
CA VAL A 43 11.49 15.35 10.29
C VAL A 43 12.55 16.12 9.51
N ASP A 44 12.40 17.44 9.46
CA ASP A 44 13.46 18.31 8.99
C ASP A 44 14.54 18.31 10.08
N LEU A 45 15.59 17.51 9.90
CA LEU A 45 16.76 17.56 10.79
C LEU A 45 17.48 18.89 10.52
N PRO A 46 17.61 19.79 11.51
CA PRO A 46 18.40 20.99 11.33
C PRO A 46 19.87 20.61 11.12
N GLU A 47 20.50 21.17 10.09
CA GLU A 47 21.96 21.08 9.93
C GLU A 47 22.64 21.94 10.99
N ALA A 48 23.64 21.38 11.67
CA ALA A 48 24.36 22.07 12.73
C ALA A 48 25.13 23.28 12.16
N VAL A 49 24.79 24.49 12.62
CA VAL A 49 25.38 25.74 12.12
C VAL A 49 26.83 25.94 12.62
N SER A 50 27.27 25.17 13.61
CA SER A 50 28.66 25.20 14.10
C SER A 50 29.05 23.88 14.77
N GLY A 51 30.16 23.29 14.33
CA GLY A 51 30.80 22.11 14.93
C GLY A 51 31.49 22.40 16.26
N THR A 52 30.83 23.12 17.16
CA THR A 52 31.29 23.31 18.53
C THR A 52 30.57 22.28 19.39
N PRO A 53 31.28 21.42 20.14
CA PRO A 53 30.64 20.59 21.15
C PRO A 53 29.81 21.52 22.03
N ALA A 54 28.52 21.19 22.23
CA ALA A 54 27.75 21.87 23.25
C ALA A 54 28.53 21.70 24.56
N ASP A 55 28.88 22.82 25.19
CA ASP A 55 29.54 22.80 26.49
C ASP A 55 28.66 21.95 27.41
N ASP A 56 29.26 20.92 28.02
CA ASP A 56 28.60 19.87 28.82
C ASP A 56 28.13 20.43 30.18
N GLN A 57 27.44 21.57 30.13
CA GLN A 57 26.91 22.30 31.28
C GLN A 57 25.38 22.36 31.24
N SER A 58 24.71 21.60 30.37
CA SER A 58 23.27 21.35 30.55
C SER A 58 23.10 20.40 31.72
N LYS A 59 22.85 20.97 32.91
CA LYS A 59 22.33 20.24 34.07
C LYS A 59 21.21 19.30 33.60
N PRO A 60 21.20 18.01 34.00
CA PRO A 60 20.16 17.09 33.61
C PRO A 60 18.81 17.66 34.05
N LEU A 61 17.92 17.83 33.07
CA LEU A 61 16.55 18.29 33.29
C LEU A 61 15.67 17.06 33.47
N ASP A 62 15.37 16.72 34.72
CA ASP A 62 14.41 15.66 35.04
C ASP A 62 12.98 16.19 34.85
N ILE A 63 12.28 15.66 33.85
CA ILE A 63 10.86 15.95 33.60
C ILE A 63 10.07 14.70 33.99
N ALA A 64 9.23 14.83 35.02
CA ALA A 64 8.25 13.81 35.41
C ALA A 64 6.87 14.23 34.93
N ILE A 65 6.21 13.35 34.17
CA ILE A 65 4.83 13.55 33.69
C ILE A 65 3.91 12.73 34.60
N SER A 66 2.95 13.41 35.23
CA SER A 66 1.93 12.75 36.05
C SER A 66 0.73 12.36 35.18
N ALA A 67 -0.10 11.41 35.64
CA ALA A 67 -1.17 10.80 34.84
C ALA A 67 -2.28 11.79 34.40
N ASP A 68 -2.27 12.99 34.98
CA ASP A 68 -3.12 14.14 34.74
C ASP A 68 -2.63 15.08 33.61
N GLY A 69 -1.40 14.86 33.10
CA GLY A 69 -0.85 15.56 31.94
C GLY A 69 -0.09 16.82 32.29
#